data_AF-A0A1V5EBI2-F1
#
_entry.id   AF-A0A1V5EBI2-F1
#
_cell.length_a   1.000
_cell.length_b   1.000
_cell.length_c   1.000
_cell.angle_alpha   90.00
_cell.angle_beta   90.00
_cell.angle_gamma   90.00
#
_symmetry.space_group_name_H-M   'P 1'
#
loop_
_entity.id
_entity.type
_entity.pdbx_description
1 polymer ?
#
loop_
_entity_poly.entity_id
_entity_poly.type
_entity_poly.pdbx_seq_one_letter_code
_entity_poly.pdbx_strand_id
1 'polypeptide(L)'
;MDRFRPHIIFHAAAYKHVPMQESHPREAVLNNVLGTRNLVGLAIESEVERFVLVSTDKAVRPTNVMGATKRVAELFIESMNGKQVTRFVAVRFGNVFSSSGSVIPLFQQQIASGGPVTVTHPEVTRYFMSIPEAAQLILQAGAMGEGGEIFILDMGEPIRIVDMARDLIRLHGLEPDRDIAIEFTGLRPGEKLYEELITSGEGIVSTSHKKILVLRGKTLDAAALLAQIESLLTIARQGDDEAIRRKLRDIVPEYHPQP
;
A
#
# COMPACT_ATOMS: atom_id res chain seq x y z
N MET A 1 4.23 20.14 -17.47
CA MET A 1 3.58 20.62 -16.24
C MET A 1 3.63 22.16 -16.20
N ASP A 2 3.20 22.81 -17.26
CA ASP A 2 3.83 24.10 -17.60
C ASP A 2 3.19 25.29 -16.91
N ARG A 3 1.93 25.13 -16.49
CA ARG A 3 1.15 26.16 -15.79
C ARG A 3 1.54 26.31 -14.32
N PHE A 4 1.73 25.21 -13.59
CA PHE A 4 1.94 25.23 -12.13
C PHE A 4 3.35 24.86 -11.69
N ARG A 5 4.12 24.14 -12.52
CA ARG A 5 5.53 23.77 -12.29
C ARG A 5 5.82 23.35 -10.84
N PRO A 6 5.21 22.25 -10.37
CA PRO A 6 5.38 21.82 -8.99
C PRO A 6 6.82 21.38 -8.72
N HIS A 7 7.38 21.80 -7.60
CA HIS A 7 8.70 21.34 -7.14
C HIS A 7 8.61 19.93 -6.53
N ILE A 8 7.47 19.58 -5.93
CA ILE A 8 7.26 18.32 -5.23
C ILE A 8 5.93 17.71 -5.66
N ILE A 9 5.93 16.39 -5.91
CA ILE A 9 4.73 15.60 -6.15
C ILE A 9 4.56 14.60 -5.03
N PHE A 10 3.37 14.62 -4.40
CA PHE A 10 2.91 13.55 -3.50
C PHE A 10 1.91 12.68 -4.25
N HIS A 11 2.35 11.49 -4.67
CA HIS A 11 1.53 10.55 -5.42
C HIS A 11 0.77 9.61 -4.48
N ALA A 12 -0.46 10.01 -4.14
CA ALA A 12 -1.39 9.26 -3.29
C ALA A 12 -2.55 8.61 -4.08
N ALA A 13 -2.54 8.68 -5.41
CA ALA A 13 -3.62 8.14 -6.25
C ALA A 13 -3.39 6.65 -6.53
N ALA A 14 -4.32 5.80 -6.07
CA ALA A 14 -4.34 4.36 -6.35
C ALA A 14 -5.70 3.75 -5.98
N TYR A 15 -6.03 2.62 -6.59
CA TYR A 15 -6.98 1.68 -6.01
C TYR A 15 -6.29 0.89 -4.90
N LYS A 16 -7.04 0.69 -3.80
CA LYS A 16 -6.53 0.07 -2.55
C LYS A 16 -7.35 -1.13 -2.05
N HIS A 17 -8.51 -1.40 -2.64
CA HIS A 17 -9.42 -2.43 -2.15
C HIS A 17 -8.99 -3.80 -2.66
N VAL A 18 -8.38 -4.60 -1.76
CA VAL A 18 -7.87 -5.94 -2.09
C VAL A 18 -8.91 -6.81 -2.79
N PRO A 19 -10.14 -7.04 -2.27
CA PRO A 19 -11.10 -7.89 -2.95
C PRO A 19 -11.48 -7.40 -4.35
N MET A 20 -11.65 -6.08 -4.50
CA MET A 20 -12.00 -5.47 -5.78
C MET A 20 -10.90 -5.70 -6.83
N GLN A 21 -9.65 -5.59 -6.43
CA GLN A 21 -8.49 -5.72 -7.32
C GLN A 21 -8.08 -7.18 -7.55
N GLU A 22 -8.45 -8.10 -6.65
CA GLU A 22 -8.42 -9.53 -6.94
C GLU A 22 -9.44 -9.89 -8.03
N SER A 23 -10.66 -9.36 -7.97
CA SER A 23 -11.67 -9.61 -9.00
C SER A 23 -11.45 -8.82 -10.29
N HIS A 24 -10.67 -7.74 -10.25
CA HIS A 24 -10.38 -6.90 -11.42
C HIS A 24 -8.87 -6.58 -11.54
N PRO A 25 -7.99 -7.57 -11.78
CA PRO A 25 -6.55 -7.36 -11.88
C PRO A 25 -6.15 -6.38 -12.98
N ARG A 26 -6.86 -6.37 -14.11
CA ARG A 26 -6.71 -5.37 -15.17
C ARG A 26 -6.78 -3.94 -14.64
N GLU A 27 -7.83 -3.61 -13.88
CA GLU A 27 -8.04 -2.25 -13.37
C GLU A 27 -6.98 -1.88 -12.33
N ALA A 28 -6.54 -2.85 -11.53
CA ALA A 28 -5.42 -2.65 -10.62
C ALA A 28 -4.13 -2.25 -11.38
N VAL A 29 -3.80 -2.95 -12.47
CA VAL A 29 -2.61 -2.64 -13.27
C VAL A 29 -2.75 -1.30 -14.00
N LEU A 30 -3.86 -1.07 -14.71
CA LEU A 30 -4.06 0.15 -15.50
C LEU A 30 -4.14 1.41 -14.62
N ASN A 31 -4.69 1.31 -13.42
CA ASN A 31 -4.73 2.44 -12.51
C ASN A 31 -3.41 2.61 -11.74
N ASN A 32 -2.96 1.57 -11.02
CA ASN A 32 -1.85 1.71 -10.10
C ASN A 32 -0.49 1.75 -10.81
N VAL A 33 -0.27 0.86 -11.80
CA VAL A 33 1.02 0.76 -12.50
C VAL A 33 1.13 1.81 -13.61
N LEU A 34 0.18 1.84 -14.56
CA LEU A 34 0.22 2.82 -15.65
C LEU A 34 0.08 4.26 -15.14
N GLY A 35 -0.79 4.50 -14.15
CA GLY A 35 -0.91 5.82 -13.53
C GLY A 35 0.40 6.30 -12.93
N THR A 36 1.10 5.44 -12.19
CA THR A 36 2.43 5.75 -11.65
C THR A 36 3.45 5.96 -12.77
N ARG A 37 3.49 5.08 -13.77
CA ARG A 37 4.41 5.17 -14.91
C ARG A 37 4.29 6.51 -15.64
N ASN A 38 3.07 6.96 -15.88
CA ASN A 38 2.80 8.24 -16.53
C ASN A 38 3.25 9.42 -15.67
N LEU A 39 2.92 9.43 -14.38
CA LEU A 39 3.24 10.54 -13.50
C LEU A 39 4.76 10.67 -13.26
N VAL A 40 5.47 9.55 -13.18
CA VAL A 40 6.93 9.52 -13.11
C VAL A 40 7.55 10.09 -14.38
N GLY A 41 7.07 9.69 -15.56
CA GLY A 41 7.55 10.25 -16.83
C GLY A 41 7.38 11.77 -16.89
N LEU A 42 6.19 12.27 -16.53
CA LEU A 42 5.91 13.71 -16.48
C LEU A 42 6.75 14.45 -15.43
N ALA A 43 7.04 13.82 -14.29
CA ALA A 43 7.90 14.39 -13.25
C ALA A 43 9.33 14.59 -13.75
N ILE A 44 9.86 13.61 -14.48
CA ILE A 44 11.19 13.66 -15.09
C ILE A 44 11.24 14.72 -16.19
N GLU A 45 10.29 14.68 -17.13
CA GLU A 45 10.20 15.65 -18.24
C GLU A 45 10.07 17.10 -17.75
N SER A 46 9.44 17.31 -16.59
CA SER A 46 9.25 18.62 -15.98
C SER A 46 10.31 18.98 -14.94
N GLU A 47 11.35 18.16 -14.77
CA GLU A 47 12.44 18.35 -13.80
C GLU A 47 11.95 18.64 -12.37
N VAL A 48 10.89 17.94 -11.96
CA VAL A 48 10.36 18.04 -10.59
C VAL A 48 11.46 17.66 -9.62
N GLU A 49 11.69 18.46 -8.57
CA GLU A 49 12.80 18.22 -7.63
C GLU A 49 12.59 16.90 -6.89
N ARG A 50 11.36 16.61 -6.46
CA ARG A 50 11.06 15.46 -5.60
C ARG A 50 9.73 14.80 -5.91
N PHE A 51 9.74 13.48 -5.92
CA PHE A 51 8.57 12.63 -6.10
C PHE A 51 8.43 11.69 -4.91
N VAL A 52 7.32 11.79 -4.19
CA VAL A 52 7.01 10.96 -3.02
C VAL A 52 5.85 10.03 -3.37
N LEU A 53 6.14 8.73 -3.47
CA LEU A 53 5.13 7.69 -3.66
C LEU A 53 4.56 7.25 -2.31
N VAL A 54 3.26 7.39 -2.13
CA VAL A 54 2.53 6.80 -1.00
C VAL A 54 2.34 5.31 -1.28
N SER A 55 3.01 4.47 -0.50
CA SER A 55 2.94 3.00 -0.59
C SER A 55 2.21 2.40 0.62
N THR A 56 2.31 1.08 0.82
CA THR A 56 1.54 0.32 1.82
C THR A 56 2.35 -0.88 2.30
N ASP A 57 2.12 -1.29 3.54
CA ASP A 57 2.53 -2.58 4.10
C ASP A 57 2.23 -3.79 3.18
N LYS A 58 1.12 -3.77 2.45
CA LYS A 58 0.72 -4.82 1.50
C LYS A 58 1.67 -4.99 0.31
N ALA A 59 2.56 -4.02 0.05
CA ALA A 59 3.61 -4.15 -0.95
C ALA A 59 4.78 -5.04 -0.47
N VAL A 60 4.87 -5.30 0.85
CA VAL A 60 5.89 -6.18 1.44
C VAL A 60 5.44 -7.63 1.28
N ARG A 61 6.20 -8.42 0.49
CA ARG A 61 5.89 -9.84 0.17
C ARG A 61 4.42 -10.03 -0.15
N PRO A 62 3.94 -9.39 -1.24
CA PRO A 62 2.51 -9.26 -1.48
C PRO A 62 1.86 -10.63 -1.64
N THR A 63 0.63 -10.74 -1.18
CA THR A 63 -0.23 -11.94 -1.36
C THR A 63 -1.47 -11.63 -2.20
N ASN A 64 -1.59 -10.40 -2.69
CA ASN A 64 -2.68 -9.92 -3.52
C ASN A 64 -2.17 -8.99 -4.63
N VAL A 65 -2.96 -8.85 -5.69
CA VAL A 65 -2.73 -8.02 -6.87
C VAL A 65 -2.57 -6.55 -6.49
N MET A 66 -3.35 -6.04 -5.52
CA MET A 66 -3.21 -4.65 -5.07
C MET A 66 -1.80 -4.39 -4.54
N GLY A 67 -1.33 -5.21 -3.59
CA GLY A 67 0.02 -5.15 -3.04
C GLY A 67 1.09 -5.33 -4.11
N ALA A 68 0.92 -6.30 -5.01
CA ALA A 68 1.85 -6.54 -6.11
C ALA A 68 1.98 -5.32 -7.04
N THR A 69 0.87 -4.67 -7.42
CA THR A 69 0.91 -3.46 -8.25
C THR A 69 1.59 -2.28 -7.54
N LYS A 70 1.41 -2.14 -6.23
CA LYS A 70 2.13 -1.14 -5.42
C LYS A 70 3.61 -1.46 -5.32
N ARG A 71 3.98 -2.74 -5.22
CA ARG A 71 5.38 -3.17 -5.24
C ARG A 71 6.04 -2.90 -6.60
N VAL A 72 5.35 -3.12 -7.71
CA VAL A 72 5.83 -2.72 -9.05
C VAL A 72 6.08 -1.21 -9.12
N ALA A 73 5.17 -0.40 -8.55
CA ALA A 73 5.35 1.05 -8.50
C ALA A 73 6.59 1.48 -7.70
N GLU A 74 6.87 0.83 -6.57
CA GLU A 74 8.10 1.05 -5.79
C GLU A 74 9.35 0.71 -6.62
N LEU A 75 9.40 -0.51 -7.17
CA LEU A 75 10.53 -0.96 -8.00
C LEU A 75 10.78 -0.01 -9.16
N PHE A 76 9.71 0.49 -9.78
CA PHE A 76 9.82 1.43 -10.90
C PHE A 76 10.49 2.72 -10.46
N ILE A 77 10.02 3.38 -9.40
CA ILE A 77 10.62 4.64 -8.96
C ILE A 77 12.03 4.46 -8.40
N GLU A 78 12.31 3.33 -7.72
CA GLU A 78 13.66 2.96 -7.28
C GLU A 78 14.62 2.84 -8.47
N SER A 79 14.18 2.21 -9.57
CA SER A 79 15.01 2.03 -10.77
C SER A 79 15.35 3.34 -11.51
N MET A 80 14.51 4.37 -11.36
CA MET A 80 14.70 5.67 -11.99
C MET A 80 15.65 6.58 -11.18
N ASN A 81 15.97 6.22 -9.94
CA ASN A 81 16.80 7.03 -9.07
C ASN A 81 18.25 7.13 -9.57
N GLY A 82 18.89 8.27 -9.33
CA GLY A 82 20.30 8.54 -9.70
C GLY A 82 20.54 8.76 -11.21
N LYS A 83 19.51 8.61 -12.06
CA LYS A 83 19.58 8.86 -13.51
C LYS A 83 18.96 10.19 -13.92
N GLN A 84 18.26 10.85 -13.00
CA GLN A 84 17.40 12.01 -13.27
C GLN A 84 17.65 13.09 -12.22
N VAL A 85 17.23 14.33 -12.53
CA VAL A 85 17.20 15.43 -11.56
C VAL A 85 16.19 15.14 -10.43
N THR A 86 15.08 14.50 -10.78
CA THR A 86 14.02 14.13 -9.83
C THR A 86 14.49 13.08 -8.83
N ARG A 87 14.37 13.41 -7.54
CA ARG A 87 14.59 12.47 -6.43
C ARG A 87 13.32 11.67 -6.16
N PHE A 88 13.41 10.36 -6.27
CA PHE A 88 12.29 9.46 -6.05
C PHE A 88 12.38 8.79 -4.68
N VAL A 89 11.31 8.88 -3.88
CA VAL A 89 11.20 8.15 -2.61
C VAL A 89 9.83 7.51 -2.46
N ALA A 90 9.77 6.39 -1.75
CA ALA A 90 8.52 5.76 -1.34
C ALA A 90 8.34 5.86 0.17
N VAL A 91 7.09 5.86 0.64
CA VAL A 91 6.77 5.76 2.06
C VAL A 91 5.76 4.63 2.28
N ARG A 92 6.16 3.59 3.02
CA ARG A 92 5.31 2.47 3.44
C ARG A 92 4.74 2.73 4.83
N PHE A 93 3.47 2.44 4.99
CA PHE A 93 2.76 2.46 6.29
C PHE A 93 1.57 1.52 6.22
N GLY A 94 1.01 1.22 7.40
CA GLY A 94 -0.15 0.34 7.55
C GLY A 94 -1.48 1.06 7.33
N ASN A 95 -2.51 0.58 8.01
CA ASN A 95 -3.84 1.16 7.90
C ASN A 95 -3.89 2.54 8.60
N VAL A 96 -4.81 3.39 8.15
CA VAL A 96 -5.16 4.62 8.87
C VAL A 96 -6.60 4.56 9.36
N PHE A 97 -6.83 5.13 10.54
CA PHE A 97 -8.16 5.19 11.15
C PHE A 97 -9.16 5.90 10.22
N SER A 98 -10.38 5.36 10.16
CA SER A 98 -11.53 5.94 9.44
C SER A 98 -11.30 6.25 7.96
N SER A 99 -10.40 5.53 7.28
CA SER A 99 -10.27 5.68 5.82
C SER A 99 -11.48 5.12 5.08
N SER A 100 -11.77 5.66 3.88
CA SER A 100 -12.89 5.22 3.05
C SER A 100 -12.85 3.71 2.79
N GLY A 101 -13.98 3.04 3.01
CA GLY A 101 -14.16 1.60 2.86
C GLY A 101 -13.26 0.73 3.75
N SER A 102 -12.85 1.25 4.91
CA SER A 102 -12.13 0.49 5.93
C SER A 102 -13.07 -0.22 6.92
N VAL A 103 -12.48 -1.02 7.79
CA VAL A 103 -13.20 -1.88 8.74
C VAL A 103 -13.99 -1.09 9.80
N ILE A 104 -13.51 0.08 10.23
CA ILE A 104 -14.16 0.86 11.29
C ILE A 104 -15.52 1.40 10.85
N PRO A 105 -15.65 2.10 9.69
CA PRO A 105 -16.96 2.48 9.17
C PRO A 105 -17.92 1.31 8.97
N LEU A 106 -17.40 0.15 8.52
CA LEU A 106 -18.21 -1.07 8.37
C LEU A 106 -18.77 -1.53 9.72
N PHE A 107 -17.92 -1.61 10.76
CA PHE A 107 -18.35 -2.02 12.10
C PHE A 107 -19.35 -1.04 12.69
N GLN A 108 -19.13 0.27 12.53
CA GLN A 108 -20.09 1.29 12.95
C GLN A 108 -21.44 1.13 12.26
N GLN A 109 -21.45 0.87 10.95
CA GLN A 109 -22.69 0.62 10.20
C GLN A 109 -23.38 -0.67 10.66
N GLN A 110 -22.64 -1.75 10.88
CA GLN A 110 -23.17 -3.02 11.37
C GLN A 110 -23.78 -2.86 12.76
N ILE A 111 -23.08 -2.17 13.68
CA ILE A 111 -23.55 -1.87 15.02
C ILE A 111 -24.84 -1.03 14.98
N ALA A 112 -24.85 0.04 14.18
CA ALA A 112 -26.04 0.87 14.01
C ALA A 112 -27.24 0.11 13.40
N SER A 113 -26.97 -0.99 12.69
CA SER A 113 -28.00 -1.86 12.09
C SER A 113 -28.43 -3.03 13.00
N GLY A 114 -27.88 -3.12 14.22
CA GLY A 114 -28.18 -4.19 15.19
C GLY A 114 -27.30 -5.44 15.10
N GLY A 115 -26.22 -5.39 14.30
CA GLY A 115 -25.29 -6.51 14.11
C GLY A 115 -25.77 -7.59 13.14
N PRO A 116 -25.04 -8.71 13.02
CA PRO A 116 -23.76 -8.98 13.68
C PRO A 116 -22.62 -8.13 13.10
N VAL A 117 -21.56 -7.97 13.88
CA VAL A 117 -20.29 -7.41 13.39
C VAL A 117 -19.47 -8.54 12.77
N THR A 118 -18.98 -8.35 11.54
CA THR A 118 -18.28 -9.41 10.81
C THR A 118 -16.75 -9.24 10.83
N VAL A 119 -16.05 -10.19 11.45
CA VAL A 119 -14.58 -10.22 11.49
C VAL A 119 -14.07 -11.34 10.59
N THR A 120 -13.00 -11.13 9.83
CA THR A 120 -12.53 -12.16 8.89
C THR A 120 -11.92 -13.36 9.62
N HIS A 121 -11.08 -13.13 10.64
CA HIS A 121 -10.45 -14.20 11.41
C HIS A 121 -10.20 -13.76 12.87
N PRO A 122 -10.32 -14.65 13.87
CA PRO A 122 -10.09 -14.29 15.29
C PRO A 122 -8.70 -13.72 15.58
N GLU A 123 -7.70 -14.18 14.83
CA GLU A 123 -6.30 -13.79 15.01
C GLU A 123 -5.83 -12.66 14.08
N VAL A 124 -6.70 -12.11 13.22
CA VAL A 124 -6.27 -11.09 12.26
C VAL A 124 -5.85 -9.80 12.97
N THR A 125 -4.64 -9.31 12.66
CA THR A 125 -4.12 -8.04 13.19
C THR A 125 -3.78 -7.05 12.10
N ARG A 126 -3.88 -5.76 12.41
CA ARG A 126 -3.45 -4.68 11.51
C ARG A 126 -2.77 -3.57 12.32
N TYR A 127 -1.81 -2.92 11.68
CA TYR A 127 -1.22 -1.68 12.19
C TYR A 127 -2.13 -0.50 11.88
N PHE A 128 -2.27 0.43 12.83
CA PHE A 128 -3.09 1.63 12.65
C PHE A 128 -2.35 2.89 13.06
N MET A 129 -2.62 3.97 12.34
CA MET A 129 -2.14 5.32 12.65
C MET A 129 -3.25 6.32 12.33
N SER A 130 -3.21 7.50 12.96
CA SER A 130 -4.15 8.58 12.60
C SER A 130 -3.79 9.20 11.25
N ILE A 131 -4.79 9.74 10.53
CA ILE A 131 -4.55 10.43 9.25
C ILE A 131 -3.58 11.61 9.41
N PRO A 132 -3.72 12.51 10.41
CA PRO A 132 -2.79 13.63 10.57
C PRO A 132 -1.36 13.18 10.84
N GLU A 133 -1.18 12.13 11.66
CA GLU A 133 0.13 11.58 11.97
C GLU A 133 0.79 10.96 10.73
N ALA A 134 0.06 10.12 9.98
CA ALA A 134 0.56 9.53 8.74
C ALA A 134 0.94 10.61 7.72
N ALA A 135 0.09 11.62 7.53
CA ALA A 135 0.37 12.73 6.62
C ALA A 135 1.63 13.51 7.04
N GLN A 136 1.78 13.82 8.32
CA GLN A 136 2.95 14.54 8.85
C GLN A 136 4.24 13.74 8.62
N LEU A 137 4.22 12.44 8.92
CA LEU A 137 5.38 11.58 8.74
C LEU A 137 5.74 11.38 7.26
N ILE A 138 4.76 11.30 6.36
CA ILE A 138 5.00 11.25 4.90
C ILE A 138 5.68 12.54 4.41
N LEU A 139 5.23 13.71 4.88
CA LEU A 139 5.86 14.99 4.54
C LEU A 139 7.31 15.05 5.02
N GLN A 140 7.57 14.60 6.25
CA GLN A 140 8.92 14.55 6.82
C GLN A 140 9.83 13.57 6.08
N ALA A 141 9.34 12.35 5.81
CA ALA A 141 10.07 11.35 5.02
C ALA A 141 10.40 11.90 3.62
N GLY A 142 9.43 12.54 2.97
CA GLY A 142 9.65 13.25 1.70
C GLY A 142 10.77 14.28 1.81
N ALA A 143 10.72 15.16 2.81
CA ALA A 143 11.74 16.19 3.01
C ALA A 143 13.15 15.63 3.28
N MET A 144 13.24 14.47 3.95
CA MET A 144 14.50 13.81 4.30
C MET A 144 15.12 13.01 3.14
N GLY A 145 14.32 12.64 2.14
CA GLY A 145 14.74 11.81 1.02
C GLY A 145 15.78 12.48 0.12
N GLU A 146 16.87 11.77 -0.14
CA GLU A 146 17.93 12.15 -1.09
C GLU A 146 17.76 11.44 -2.45
N GLY A 147 16.89 10.44 -2.53
CA GLY A 147 16.54 9.67 -3.70
C GLY A 147 16.90 8.18 -3.55
N GLY A 148 15.98 7.29 -3.91
CA GLY A 148 16.16 5.84 -3.92
C GLY A 148 15.81 5.16 -2.59
N GLU A 149 15.31 5.92 -1.62
CA GLU A 149 14.87 5.40 -0.34
C GLU A 149 13.42 4.91 -0.35
N ILE A 150 13.19 3.82 0.37
CA ILE A 150 11.86 3.43 0.84
C ILE A 150 11.83 3.70 2.34
N PHE A 151 11.09 4.72 2.74
CA PHE A 151 10.82 4.99 4.14
C PHE A 151 9.72 4.08 4.68
N ILE A 152 9.84 3.70 5.94
CA ILE A 152 8.85 2.91 6.66
C ILE A 152 8.46 3.68 7.91
N LEU A 153 7.16 3.86 8.12
CA LEU A 153 6.66 4.49 9.33
C LEU A 153 6.58 3.46 10.45
N ASP A 154 7.07 3.84 11.64
CA ASP A 154 6.82 3.08 12.86
C ASP A 154 5.35 3.25 13.26
N MET A 155 4.60 2.15 13.19
CA MET A 155 3.17 2.11 13.46
C MET A 155 2.85 1.65 14.88
N GLY A 156 3.86 1.39 15.72
CA GLY A 156 3.67 0.79 17.03
C GLY A 156 3.21 -0.67 16.96
N GLU A 157 2.39 -1.09 17.92
CA GLU A 157 1.94 -2.47 18.03
C GLU A 157 0.71 -2.76 17.15
N PRO A 158 0.63 -3.95 16.53
CA PRO A 158 -0.52 -4.33 15.73
C PRO A 158 -1.74 -4.60 16.62
N ILE A 159 -2.92 -4.18 16.15
CA ILE A 159 -4.19 -4.33 16.87
C ILE A 159 -4.96 -5.52 16.30
N ARG A 160 -5.47 -6.39 17.17
CA ARG A 160 -6.40 -7.45 16.80
C ARG A 160 -7.75 -6.86 16.39
N ILE A 161 -8.23 -7.23 15.21
CA ILE A 161 -9.48 -6.65 14.65
C ILE A 161 -10.71 -7.05 15.47
N VAL A 162 -10.72 -8.25 16.05
CA VAL A 162 -11.82 -8.66 16.95
C VAL A 162 -11.86 -7.83 18.24
N ASP A 163 -10.71 -7.41 18.76
CA ASP A 163 -10.67 -6.59 19.97
C ASP A 163 -11.15 -5.16 19.64
N MET A 164 -10.76 -4.63 18.48
CA MET A 164 -11.32 -3.39 17.92
C MET A 164 -12.84 -3.45 17.74
N ALA A 165 -13.38 -4.57 17.24
CA ALA A 165 -14.83 -4.76 17.10
C ALA A 165 -15.53 -4.68 18.46
N ARG A 166 -15.02 -5.40 19.47
CA ARG A 166 -15.55 -5.38 20.84
C ARG A 166 -15.52 -3.99 21.46
N ASP A 167 -14.43 -3.26 21.27
CA ASP A 167 -14.31 -1.90 21.80
C ASP A 167 -15.29 -0.94 21.13
N LEU A 168 -15.51 -1.05 19.82
CA LEU A 168 -16.51 -0.24 19.13
C LEU A 168 -17.93 -0.57 19.60
N ILE A 169 -18.27 -1.84 19.85
CA ILE A 169 -19.58 -2.22 20.43
C ILE A 169 -19.77 -1.56 21.80
N ARG A 170 -18.76 -1.66 22.70
CA ARG A 170 -18.80 -1.04 24.04
C ARG A 170 -18.94 0.48 23.97
N LEU A 171 -18.25 1.13 23.04
CA LEU A 171 -18.34 2.59 22.84
C LEU A 171 -19.74 3.06 22.42
N HIS A 172 -20.57 2.18 21.86
CA HIS A 172 -21.98 2.45 21.57
C HIS A 172 -22.92 2.13 22.75
N GLY A 173 -22.37 1.79 23.92
CA GLY A 173 -23.14 1.44 25.13
C GLY A 173 -23.75 0.04 25.10
N LEU A 174 -23.24 -0.84 24.23
CA LEU A 174 -23.73 -2.22 24.04
C LEU A 174 -22.70 -3.24 24.55
N GLU A 175 -23.17 -4.43 24.92
CA GLU A 175 -22.33 -5.53 25.41
C GLU A 175 -22.01 -6.51 24.25
N PRO A 176 -20.72 -6.71 23.90
CA PRO A 176 -20.32 -7.70 22.88
C PRO A 176 -20.78 -9.11 23.23
N ASP A 177 -21.18 -9.88 22.23
CA ASP A 177 -21.65 -11.27 22.35
C ASP A 177 -22.96 -11.45 23.15
N ARG A 178 -23.54 -10.36 23.66
CA ARG A 178 -24.86 -10.32 24.31
C ARG A 178 -25.85 -9.47 23.51
N ASP A 179 -25.52 -8.20 23.28
CA ASP A 179 -26.36 -7.26 22.52
C ASP A 179 -26.02 -7.31 21.02
N ILE A 180 -24.74 -7.51 20.68
CA ILE A 180 -24.25 -7.63 19.30
C ILE A 180 -23.30 -8.82 19.20
N ALA A 181 -23.66 -9.80 18.36
CA ALA A 181 -22.80 -10.93 18.04
C ALA A 181 -21.63 -10.53 17.14
N ILE A 182 -20.48 -11.19 17.31
CA ILE A 182 -19.35 -11.12 16.38
C ILE A 182 -19.27 -12.42 15.60
N GLU A 183 -19.36 -12.35 14.27
CA GLU A 183 -19.31 -13.51 13.38
C GLU A 183 -18.01 -13.55 12.60
N PHE A 184 -17.40 -14.75 12.52
CA PHE A 184 -16.19 -14.97 11.75
C PHE A 184 -16.51 -15.44 10.33
N THR A 185 -16.15 -14.64 9.33
CA THR A 185 -16.50 -14.91 7.92
C THR A 185 -15.43 -15.66 7.13
N GLY A 186 -14.27 -15.93 7.73
CA GLY A 186 -13.10 -16.43 7.04
C GLY A 186 -12.28 -15.31 6.37
N LEU A 187 -11.02 -15.63 6.07
CA LEU A 187 -10.15 -14.75 5.29
C LEU A 187 -10.63 -14.66 3.85
N ARG A 188 -10.49 -13.48 3.26
CA ARG A 188 -10.81 -13.25 1.84
C ARG A 188 -9.59 -13.58 0.97
N PRO A 189 -9.80 -13.86 -0.33
CA PRO A 189 -8.69 -14.09 -1.26
C PRO A 189 -7.62 -13.00 -1.19
N GLY A 190 -6.38 -13.43 -1.06
CA GLY A 190 -5.21 -12.55 -0.96
C GLY A 190 -5.05 -11.76 0.34
N GLU A 191 -5.93 -11.93 1.32
CA GLU A 191 -5.85 -11.27 2.63
C GLU A 191 -4.88 -11.99 3.58
N LYS A 192 -3.92 -11.24 4.14
CA LYS A 192 -3.00 -11.78 5.15
C LYS A 192 -3.64 -11.84 6.53
N LEU A 193 -3.25 -12.84 7.31
CA LEU A 193 -3.58 -12.88 8.73
C LEU A 193 -2.82 -11.78 9.50
N TYR A 194 -1.52 -11.63 9.19
CA TYR A 194 -0.63 -10.62 9.78
C TYR A 194 0.01 -9.80 8.66
N GLU A 195 -0.09 -8.47 8.75
CA GLU A 195 0.64 -7.59 7.86
C GLU A 195 2.07 -7.39 8.35
N GLU A 196 2.96 -7.07 7.42
CA GLU A 196 4.37 -6.87 7.70
C GLU A 196 4.80 -5.49 7.21
N LEU A 197 5.53 -4.77 8.04
CA LEU A 197 6.10 -3.48 7.65
C LEU A 197 7.49 -3.61 7.03
N ILE A 198 8.16 -4.74 7.31
CA ILE A 198 9.56 -5.01 6.96
C ILE A 198 9.79 -6.48 6.63
N THR A 199 10.77 -6.78 5.78
CA THR A 199 11.28 -8.14 5.57
C THR A 199 12.64 -8.32 6.24
N SER A 200 12.90 -9.50 6.82
CA SER A 200 14.21 -9.83 7.38
C SER A 200 15.30 -9.69 6.31
N GLY A 201 16.36 -8.93 6.60
CA GLY A 201 17.48 -8.74 5.68
C GLY A 201 17.32 -7.58 4.69
N GLU A 202 16.27 -6.74 4.79
CA GLU A 202 16.13 -5.53 3.97
C GLU A 202 17.13 -4.41 4.32
N GLY A 203 17.97 -4.57 5.35
CA GLY A 203 19.02 -3.60 5.68
C GLY A 203 18.47 -2.28 6.21
N ILE A 204 17.53 -2.36 7.15
CA ILE A 204 16.87 -1.20 7.76
C ILE A 204 17.87 -0.35 8.53
N VAL A 205 17.82 0.96 8.30
CA VAL A 205 18.60 1.94 9.05
C VAL A 205 17.65 2.93 9.72
N SER A 206 17.96 3.36 10.93
CA SER A 206 17.25 4.45 11.59
C SER A 206 17.56 5.77 10.91
N THR A 207 16.56 6.64 10.82
CA THR A 207 16.77 8.03 10.39
C THR A 207 16.97 8.96 11.59
N SER A 208 17.14 10.26 11.35
CA SER A 208 17.12 11.26 12.42
C SER A 208 15.75 11.39 13.11
N HIS A 209 14.68 10.86 12.52
CA HIS A 209 13.34 10.85 13.07
C HIS A 209 12.99 9.47 13.65
N LYS A 210 12.64 9.41 14.94
CA LYS A 210 12.43 8.14 15.67
C LYS A 210 11.35 7.23 15.07
N LYS A 211 10.32 7.82 14.45
CA LYS A 211 9.21 7.08 13.81
C LYS A 211 9.41 6.81 12.32
N ILE A 212 10.58 7.12 11.77
CA ILE A 212 10.86 6.92 10.34
C ILE A 212 12.12 6.08 10.22
N LEU A 213 11.94 4.90 9.64
CA LEU A 213 13.00 3.99 9.27
C LEU A 213 13.23 4.09 7.76
N VAL A 214 14.41 3.68 7.29
CA VAL A 214 14.73 3.72 5.88
C VAL A 214 15.34 2.41 5.38
N LEU A 215 14.85 1.96 4.22
CA LEU A 215 15.51 0.98 3.39
C LEU A 215 16.22 1.71 2.26
N ARG A 216 17.50 1.41 2.08
CA ARG A 216 18.22 1.88 0.89
C ARG A 216 17.90 0.95 -0.26
N GLY A 217 17.35 1.52 -1.34
CA GLY A 217 16.99 0.76 -2.54
C GLY A 217 18.18 0.04 -3.15
N LYS A 218 17.88 -0.97 -3.96
CA LYS A 218 18.89 -1.71 -4.73
C LYS A 218 19.08 -1.03 -6.09
N THR A 219 20.26 -1.17 -6.67
CA THR A 219 20.46 -0.79 -8.08
C THR A 219 19.68 -1.74 -8.97
N LEU A 220 18.70 -1.22 -9.71
CA LEU A 220 17.88 -1.96 -10.65
C LEU A 220 18.17 -1.52 -12.09
N ASP A 221 18.08 -2.45 -13.03
CA ASP A 221 18.09 -2.12 -14.45
C ASP A 221 16.73 -1.53 -14.86
N ALA A 222 16.67 -0.20 -14.90
CA ALA A 222 15.48 0.54 -15.29
C ALA A 222 14.97 0.18 -16.70
N ALA A 223 15.86 -0.10 -17.66
CA ALA A 223 15.43 -0.41 -19.03
C ALA A 223 14.76 -1.78 -19.08
N ALA A 224 15.36 -2.78 -18.41
CA ALA A 224 14.76 -4.09 -18.28
C ALA A 224 13.43 -4.05 -17.52
N LEU A 225 13.35 -3.33 -16.39
CA LEU A 225 12.12 -3.21 -15.62
C LEU A 225 11.02 -2.48 -16.41
N LEU A 226 11.36 -1.40 -17.12
CA LEU A 226 10.40 -0.68 -17.96
C LEU A 226 9.83 -1.59 -19.06
N ALA A 227 10.67 -2.41 -19.72
CA ALA A 227 10.19 -3.38 -20.70
C ALA A 227 9.23 -4.42 -20.08
N GLN A 228 9.50 -4.88 -18.85
CA GLN A 228 8.60 -5.76 -18.12
C GLN A 228 7.26 -5.07 -17.79
N ILE A 229 7.30 -3.80 -17.38
CA ILE A 229 6.10 -2.99 -17.12
C ILE A 229 5.29 -2.80 -18.40
N GLU A 230 5.89 -2.40 -19.53
CA GLU A 230 5.17 -2.22 -20.80
C GLU A 230 4.54 -3.54 -21.30
N SER A 231 5.23 -4.67 -21.08
CA SER A 231 4.67 -6.00 -21.32
C SER A 231 3.46 -6.28 -20.42
N LEU A 232 3.54 -5.99 -19.12
CA LEU A 232 2.40 -6.12 -18.18
C LEU A 232 1.21 -5.24 -18.62
N LEU A 233 1.46 -4.00 -19.05
CA LEU A 233 0.42 -3.11 -19.52
C LEU A 233 -0.25 -3.61 -20.80
N THR A 234 0.51 -4.23 -21.70
CA THR A 234 -0.02 -4.85 -22.93
C THR A 234 -0.95 -6.01 -22.59
N ILE A 235 -0.53 -6.90 -21.68
CA ILE A 235 -1.35 -8.02 -21.19
C ILE A 235 -2.63 -7.48 -20.51
N ALA A 236 -2.51 -6.45 -19.68
CA ALA A 236 -3.66 -5.85 -19.00
C ALA A 236 -4.69 -5.26 -19.98
N ARG A 237 -4.25 -4.66 -21.09
CA ARG A 237 -5.15 -4.15 -22.15
C ARG A 237 -5.88 -5.27 -22.90
N GLN A 238 -5.29 -6.46 -22.98
CA GLN A 238 -5.91 -7.65 -23.57
C GLN A 238 -6.94 -8.29 -22.64
N GLY A 239 -6.84 -8.06 -21.33
CA GLY A 239 -7.82 -8.52 -20.34
C GLY A 239 -7.66 -9.97 -19.88
N ASP A 240 -6.46 -10.55 -19.99
CA ASP A 240 -6.15 -11.89 -19.47
C ASP A 240 -5.66 -11.80 -18.02
N ASP A 241 -6.58 -11.97 -17.07
CA ASP A 241 -6.31 -11.85 -15.63
C ASP A 241 -5.28 -12.86 -15.10
N GLU A 242 -5.27 -14.08 -15.65
CA GLU A 242 -4.29 -15.10 -15.27
C GLU A 242 -2.89 -14.74 -15.80
N ALA A 243 -2.79 -14.23 -17.03
CA ALA A 243 -1.55 -13.70 -17.56
C ALA A 243 -1.05 -12.49 -16.78
N ILE A 244 -1.94 -11.61 -16.30
CA ILE A 244 -1.59 -10.49 -15.41
C ILE A 244 -0.95 -11.03 -14.13
N ARG A 245 -1.59 -12.00 -13.47
CA ARG A 245 -1.09 -12.58 -12.21
C ARG A 245 0.27 -13.25 -12.40
N ARG A 246 0.46 -14.01 -13.50
CA ARG A 246 1.76 -14.59 -13.85
C ARG A 246 2.81 -13.50 -14.06
N LYS A 247 2.49 -12.47 -14.85
CA LYS A 247 3.43 -11.39 -15.14
C LYS A 247 3.80 -10.57 -13.89
N LEU A 248 2.85 -10.34 -12.98
CA LEU A 248 3.14 -9.70 -11.70
C LEU A 248 4.12 -10.53 -10.87
N ARG A 249 4.02 -11.86 -10.89
CA ARG A 249 4.96 -12.77 -10.23
C ARG A 249 6.35 -12.74 -10.86
N ASP A 250 6.43 -12.61 -12.18
CA ASP A 250 7.71 -12.48 -12.87
C ASP A 250 8.45 -11.17 -12.48
N ILE A 251 7.70 -10.07 -12.31
CA ILE A 251 8.26 -8.77 -11.93
C ILE A 251 8.55 -8.70 -10.43
N VAL A 252 7.71 -9.33 -9.61
CA VAL A 252 7.79 -9.33 -8.15
C VAL A 252 7.91 -10.79 -7.68
N PRO A 253 9.13 -11.36 -7.64
CA PRO A 253 9.33 -12.76 -7.26
C PRO A 253 8.81 -13.10 -5.86
N GLU A 254 8.76 -12.12 -4.95
CA GLU A 254 8.17 -12.26 -3.61
C GLU A 254 6.63 -12.20 -3.59
N TYR A 255 5.96 -12.12 -4.74
CA TYR A 255 4.50 -12.16 -4.87
C TYR A 255 3.99 -13.61 -4.82
N HIS A 256 3.43 -14.00 -3.69
CA HIS A 256 2.85 -15.31 -3.46
C HIS A 256 1.33 -15.16 -3.24
N PRO A 257 0.52 -15.17 -4.32
CA PRO A 257 -0.93 -15.02 -4.21
C PRO A 257 -1.51 -16.10 -3.30
N GLN A 258 -2.32 -15.68 -2.33
CA GLN A 258 -3.09 -16.60 -1.50
C GLN A 258 -4.49 -16.78 -2.08
N PRO A 259 -5.01 -18.02 -2.11
CA PRO A 259 -6.36 -18.30 -2.59
C PRO A 259 -7.43 -17.57 -1.76
#